data_AF-A0A0D0D141-F1
#
_entry.id   AF-A0A0D0D141-F1
#
_cell.length_a   1.000
_cell.length_b   1.000
_cell.length_c   1.000
_cell.angle_alpha   90.00
_cell.angle_beta   90.00
_cell.angle_gamma   90.00
#
_symmetry.space_group_name_H-M   'P 1'
#
loop_
_entity.id
_entity.type
_entity.pdbx_description
1 polymer ?
#
loop_
_entity_poly.entity_id
_entity_poly.type
_entity_poly.pdbx_seq_one_letter_code
_entity_poly.pdbx_strand_id
1 'polypeptide(L)'
;MMYNYIHHCIIEAPEPPPFDIPKICFVNAALVLAYAEKAEGLDQPGTPKLVPGSVTIGYLTEESIRLDDNSNFTKFVHNSDPSPFILPGKYGYQPAEFLVFTQHIQYINTGGQVYILDYQGITTLLSDPKILTHLDVNKGQKLFSEGNYAKGVAAFEKEHICNKYCKWPGFQLDTFGGGKSLGTA
;
A
#
# COMPACT_ATOMS: atom_id res chain seq x y z
N MET A 1 -11.05 -8.75 0.26
CA MET A 1 -10.23 -9.26 -0.87
C MET A 1 -8.95 -9.93 -0.36
N MET A 2 -8.01 -9.22 0.29
CA MET A 2 -6.78 -9.82 0.87
C MET A 2 -7.04 -10.66 2.14
N TYR A 3 -7.70 -10.10 3.16
CA TYR A 3 -8.06 -10.88 4.36
C TYR A 3 -9.00 -12.05 4.07
N ASN A 4 -9.85 -11.95 3.04
CA ASN A 4 -10.70 -13.07 2.62
C ASN A 4 -9.84 -14.22 2.07
N TYR A 5 -8.81 -13.92 1.27
CA TYR A 5 -7.83 -14.92 0.81
C TYR A 5 -7.12 -15.57 2.00
N ILE A 6 -6.55 -14.77 2.90
CA ILE A 6 -5.85 -15.25 4.10
C ILE A 6 -6.77 -16.15 4.93
N HIS A 7 -8.00 -15.71 5.19
CA HIS A 7 -8.96 -16.46 6.00
C HIS A 7 -9.36 -17.77 5.34
N HIS A 8 -9.63 -17.76 4.03
CA HIS A 8 -9.91 -18.97 3.26
C HIS A 8 -8.76 -19.98 3.34
N CYS A 9 -7.53 -19.53 3.08
CA CYS A 9 -6.34 -20.38 3.20
C CYS A 9 -6.17 -20.98 4.60
N ILE A 10 -6.45 -20.21 5.66
CA ILE A 10 -6.36 -20.70 7.03
C ILE A 10 -7.44 -21.75 7.33
N ILE A 11 -8.67 -21.57 6.82
CA ILE A 11 -9.76 -22.55 7.00
C ILE A 11 -9.44 -23.87 6.30
N GLU A 12 -8.89 -23.80 5.09
CA GLU A 12 -8.60 -25.00 4.28
C GLU A 12 -7.27 -25.69 4.66
N ALA A 13 -6.41 -25.03 5.45
CA ALA A 13 -5.13 -25.59 5.84
C ALA A 13 -5.28 -26.74 6.85
N PRO A 14 -4.51 -27.84 6.71
CA PRO A 14 -4.53 -28.94 7.68
C PRO A 14 -4.08 -28.54 9.09
N GLU A 15 -3.21 -27.54 9.17
CA GLU A 15 -2.65 -27.01 10.41
C GLU A 15 -2.79 -25.48 10.42
N PRO A 16 -2.98 -24.84 11.60
CA PRO A 16 -3.02 -23.38 11.69
C PRO A 16 -1.63 -22.76 11.44
N PRO A 17 -1.56 -21.48 11.05
CA PRO A 17 -0.27 -20.80 10.91
C PRO A 17 0.44 -20.71 12.26
N PRO A 18 1.78 -20.88 12.31
CA PRO A 18 2.57 -20.80 13.54
C PRO A 18 2.84 -19.33 13.96
N PHE A 19 1.99 -18.39 13.55
CA PHE A 19 2.12 -16.97 13.79
C PHE A 19 0.74 -16.29 13.81
N ASP A 20 0.67 -15.15 14.48
CA ASP A 20 -0.52 -14.31 14.45
C ASP A 20 -0.68 -13.61 13.09
N ILE A 21 -1.93 -13.36 12.72
CA ILE A 21 -2.27 -12.56 11.54
C ILE A 21 -2.63 -11.14 12.00
N PRO A 22 -1.77 -10.13 11.74
CA PRO A 22 -2.09 -8.74 12.05
C PRO A 22 -3.38 -8.29 11.37
N LYS A 23 -4.16 -7.44 12.04
CA LYS A 23 -5.33 -6.76 11.48
C LYS A 23 -4.96 -5.31 11.19
N ILE A 24 -4.66 -5.03 9.92
CA ILE A 24 -4.18 -3.73 9.45
C ILE A 24 -5.09 -3.29 8.30
N CYS A 25 -5.60 -2.07 8.35
CA CYS A 25 -6.38 -1.49 7.25
C CYS A 25 -5.83 -0.13 6.84
N PHE A 26 -6.29 0.37 5.70
CA PHE A 26 -6.06 1.76 5.32
C PHE A 26 -7.12 2.66 5.95
N VAL A 27 -6.75 3.91 6.20
CA VAL A 27 -7.67 4.99 6.58
C VAL A 27 -8.79 5.14 5.56
N ASN A 28 -9.94 5.60 6.03
CA ASN A 28 -10.95 6.12 5.12
C ASN A 28 -10.48 7.47 4.57
N ALA A 29 -10.49 7.62 3.24
CA ALA A 29 -10.14 8.86 2.56
C ALA A 29 -11.35 9.43 1.81
N ALA A 30 -11.42 10.75 1.71
CA ALA A 30 -12.49 11.48 1.03
C ALA A 30 -11.94 12.65 0.22
N LEU A 31 -12.58 12.91 -0.93
CA LEU A 31 -12.37 14.13 -1.71
C LEU A 31 -13.34 15.20 -1.20
N VAL A 32 -12.79 16.32 -0.71
CA VAL A 32 -13.57 17.48 -0.28
C VAL A 32 -13.38 18.59 -1.31
N LEU A 33 -14.49 19.09 -1.85
CA LEU A 33 -14.50 20.17 -2.83
C LEU A 33 -15.03 21.44 -2.17
N ALA A 34 -14.22 22.50 -2.15
CA ALA A 34 -14.71 23.82 -1.79
C ALA A 34 -15.21 24.54 -3.04
N TYR A 35 -16.34 25.22 -2.91
CA TYR A 35 -17.00 25.91 -4.01
C TYR A 35 -16.92 27.42 -3.79
N ALA A 36 -16.80 28.16 -4.89
CA ALA A 36 -16.92 29.61 -4.85
C ALA A 36 -18.33 29.98 -4.39
N GLU A 37 -18.42 30.67 -3.25
CA GLU A 37 -19.64 31.36 -2.89
C GLU A 37 -19.90 32.51 -3.86
N LYS A 38 -21.17 32.87 -4.00
CA LYS A 38 -21.56 34.02 -4.80
C LYS A 38 -20.95 35.26 -4.14
N ALA A 39 -20.01 35.92 -4.80
CA ALA A 39 -19.49 37.19 -4.32
C ALA A 39 -20.63 38.22 -4.34
N GLU A 40 -21.22 38.53 -3.19
CA GLU A 40 -22.07 39.69 -3.05
C GLU A 40 -21.19 40.95 -3.01
N GLY A 41 -21.16 41.71 -4.12
CA GLY A 41 -20.83 43.14 -4.07
C GLY A 41 -19.39 43.60 -4.34
N LEU A 42 -18.50 42.80 -4.93
CA LEU A 42 -17.17 43.29 -5.37
C LEU A 42 -16.89 42.99 -6.85
N ASP A 43 -17.63 43.67 -7.72
CA ASP A 43 -17.25 43.83 -9.12
C ASP A 43 -16.12 44.89 -9.22
N GLN A 44 -14.88 44.49 -8.94
CA GLN A 44 -13.72 45.31 -9.29
C GLN A 44 -13.34 45.09 -10.76
N PRO A 45 -13.10 46.14 -11.56
CA PRO A 45 -12.66 45.98 -12.95
C PRO A 45 -11.28 45.29 -13.02
N GLY A 46 -11.21 44.12 -13.67
CA GLY A 46 -9.94 43.45 -14.00
C GLY A 46 -9.65 42.14 -13.26
N THR A 47 -10.47 41.73 -12.29
CA THR A 47 -10.33 40.41 -11.65
C THR A 47 -11.19 39.35 -12.37
N PRO A 48 -10.70 38.11 -12.55
CA PRO A 48 -11.50 37.02 -13.10
C PRO A 48 -12.74 36.80 -12.22
N LYS A 49 -13.94 36.94 -12.79
CA LYS A 49 -15.18 36.65 -12.07
C LYS A 49 -15.23 35.15 -11.76
N LEU A 50 -15.13 34.79 -10.49
CA LEU A 50 -15.42 33.44 -10.04
C LEU A 50 -16.89 33.13 -10.31
N VAL A 51 -17.15 32.03 -11.02
CA VAL A 51 -18.51 31.59 -11.32
C VAL A 51 -19.10 30.96 -10.05
N PRO A 52 -20.21 31.49 -9.50
CA PRO A 52 -20.84 30.88 -8.33
C PRO A 52 -21.14 29.41 -8.58
N GLY A 53 -20.76 28.53 -7.65
CA GLY A 53 -20.91 27.08 -7.80
C GLY A 53 -19.78 26.39 -8.59
N SER A 54 -18.72 27.09 -8.98
CA SER A 54 -17.49 26.46 -9.46
C SER A 54 -16.64 25.94 -8.29
N VAL A 55 -16.01 24.77 -8.44
CA VAL A 55 -14.99 24.28 -7.50
C VAL A 55 -13.77 25.21 -7.52
N THR A 56 -13.37 25.72 -6.36
CA THR A 56 -12.18 26.57 -6.19
C THR A 56 -10.95 25.78 -5.79
N ILE A 57 -11.15 24.78 -4.93
CA ILE A 57 -10.07 23.92 -4.42
C ILE A 57 -10.62 22.55 -4.05
N GLY A 58 -9.82 21.52 -4.33
CA GLY A 58 -10.05 20.15 -3.88
C GLY A 58 -9.03 19.77 -2.82
N TYR A 59 -9.49 19.08 -1.78
CA TYR A 59 -8.67 18.51 -0.72
C TYR A 59 -8.85 17.00 -0.67
N LEU A 60 -7.76 16.27 -0.44
CA LEU A 60 -7.84 14.90 0.04
C LEU A 60 -7.83 14.96 1.58
N THR A 61 -8.85 14.40 2.21
CA THR A 61 -8.93 14.29 3.67
C THR A 61 -8.95 12.83 4.08
N GLU A 62 -8.26 12.48 5.15
CA GLU A 62 -8.18 11.11 5.66
C GLU A 62 -8.67 11.06 7.12
N GLU A 63 -9.11 9.88 7.54
CA GLU A 63 -9.31 9.54 8.95
C GLU A 63 -8.05 9.87 9.76
N SER A 64 -8.24 10.58 10.88
CA SER A 64 -7.13 10.97 11.75
C SER A 64 -6.59 9.76 12.51
N ILE A 65 -5.32 9.43 12.26
CA ILE A 65 -4.60 8.43 13.02
C ILE A 65 -4.23 9.03 14.39
N ARG A 66 -4.88 8.51 15.44
CA ARG A 66 -4.61 8.94 16.82
C ARG A 66 -3.37 8.21 17.33
N LEU A 67 -2.33 8.98 17.66
CA LEU A 67 -1.13 8.47 18.32
C LEU A 67 -1.35 8.49 19.83
N ASP A 68 -0.96 7.42 20.50
CA ASP A 68 -0.79 7.38 21.96
C ASP A 68 0.70 7.51 22.31
N ASP A 69 1.02 7.58 23.60
CA ASP A 69 2.41 7.76 24.08
C ASP A 69 3.36 6.63 23.63
N ASN A 70 2.81 5.49 23.17
CA ASN A 70 3.56 4.29 22.79
C ASN A 70 3.56 4.03 21.27
N SER A 71 2.91 4.88 20.46
CA SER A 71 2.81 4.70 19.02
C SER A 71 3.37 5.87 18.24
N ASN A 72 4.10 5.53 17.19
CA ASN A 72 4.67 6.50 16.26
C ASN A 72 4.12 6.23 14.87
N PHE A 73 3.88 7.29 14.11
CA PHE A 73 3.69 7.18 12.68
C PHE A 73 4.98 6.64 12.06
N THR A 74 4.89 5.44 11.50
CA THR A 74 6.02 4.61 11.10
C THR A 74 5.89 4.26 9.63
N LYS A 75 6.99 4.41 8.89
CA LYS A 75 7.12 3.90 7.53
C LYS A 75 7.58 2.45 7.59
N PHE A 76 6.71 1.51 7.25
CA PHE A 76 6.95 0.07 7.32
C PHE A 76 7.65 -0.46 6.07
N VAL A 77 7.29 0.06 4.90
CA VAL A 77 7.87 -0.32 3.61
C VAL A 77 8.13 0.94 2.80
N HIS A 78 9.29 1.02 2.13
CA HIS A 78 9.65 2.19 1.35
C HIS A 78 8.86 2.24 0.02
N ASN A 79 8.82 3.42 -0.61
CA ASN A 79 8.07 3.64 -1.85
C ASN A 79 8.81 3.17 -3.13
N SER A 80 9.98 2.56 -2.95
CA SER A 80 10.89 2.13 -4.02
C SER A 80 11.53 0.77 -3.76
N ASP A 81 11.21 0.12 -2.64
CA ASP A 81 11.80 -1.16 -2.21
C ASP A 81 10.69 -2.01 -1.58
N PRO A 82 10.41 -3.22 -2.09
CA PRO A 82 9.40 -4.11 -1.54
C PRO A 82 9.84 -4.81 -0.23
N SER A 83 11.01 -4.47 0.32
CA SER A 83 11.52 -5.04 1.57
C SER A 83 11.02 -4.29 2.81
N PRO A 84 11.00 -4.94 3.99
CA PRO A 84 10.72 -4.24 5.24
C PRO A 84 11.73 -3.11 5.46
N PHE A 85 11.24 -1.88 5.68
CA PHE A 85 12.10 -0.73 6.03
C PHE A 85 12.58 -0.80 7.48
N ILE A 86 11.84 -1.52 8.32
CA ILE A 86 12.16 -1.74 9.73
C ILE A 86 13.15 -2.90 9.87
N LEU A 87 14.12 -2.77 10.76
CA LEU A 87 15.10 -3.84 11.02
C LEU A 87 14.52 -4.97 11.88
N PRO A 88 14.98 -6.22 11.70
CA PRO A 88 14.59 -7.34 12.56
C PRO A 88 14.76 -7.03 14.06
N GLY A 89 13.76 -7.41 14.86
CA GLY A 89 13.75 -7.20 16.31
C GLY A 89 13.37 -5.79 16.76
N LYS A 90 13.12 -4.85 15.83
CA LYS A 90 12.59 -3.52 16.17
C LYS A 90 11.05 -3.52 16.22
N TYR A 91 10.50 -2.60 17.00
CA TYR A 91 9.06 -2.34 17.02
C TYR A 91 8.56 -2.02 15.60
N GLY A 92 7.44 -2.62 15.20
CA GLY A 92 6.89 -2.48 13.84
C GLY A 92 7.45 -3.45 12.81
N TYR A 93 8.48 -4.25 13.13
CA TYR A 93 9.04 -5.23 12.18
C TYR A 93 8.02 -6.31 11.78
N GLN A 94 7.28 -6.86 12.75
CA GLN A 94 6.26 -7.88 12.45
C GLN A 94 5.14 -7.37 11.53
N PRO A 95 4.56 -6.17 11.75
CA PRO A 95 3.70 -5.51 10.77
C PRO A 95 4.38 -5.33 9.41
N ALA A 96 5.64 -4.89 9.37
CA ALA A 96 6.36 -4.69 8.12
C ALA A 96 6.52 -6.01 7.33
N GLU A 97 6.90 -7.11 7.97
CA GLU A 97 6.95 -8.43 7.34
C GLU A 97 5.57 -8.86 6.81
N PHE A 98 4.52 -8.67 7.61
CA PHE A 98 3.17 -9.01 7.18
C PHE A 98 2.76 -8.19 5.95
N LEU A 99 3.05 -6.89 5.94
CA LEU A 99 2.74 -6.00 4.82
C LEU A 99 3.50 -6.38 3.55
N VAL A 100 4.78 -6.74 3.66
CA VAL A 100 5.56 -7.30 2.53
C VAL A 100 4.91 -8.58 2.00
N PHE A 101 4.43 -9.46 2.87
CA PHE A 101 3.66 -10.63 2.45
C PHE A 101 2.34 -10.26 1.74
N THR A 102 1.64 -9.21 2.17
CA THR A 102 0.44 -8.77 1.46
C THR A 102 0.74 -8.30 0.03
N GLN A 103 1.93 -7.76 -0.24
CA GLN A 103 2.36 -7.41 -1.59
C GLN A 103 2.44 -8.64 -2.48
N HIS A 104 2.95 -9.75 -1.93
CA HIS A 104 3.02 -11.03 -2.62
C HIS A 104 1.61 -11.53 -2.99
N ILE A 105 0.68 -11.54 -2.04
CA ILE A 105 -0.71 -11.91 -2.31
C ILE A 105 -1.32 -11.02 -3.39
N GLN A 106 -1.13 -9.69 -3.30
CA GLN A 106 -1.64 -8.74 -4.29
C GLN A 106 -1.09 -9.04 -5.68
N TYR A 107 0.22 -9.28 -5.78
CA TYR A 107 0.89 -9.60 -7.02
C TYR A 107 0.32 -10.86 -7.65
N ILE A 108 0.27 -11.98 -6.91
CA ILE A 108 -0.24 -13.25 -7.42
C ILE A 108 -1.73 -13.18 -7.79
N ASN A 109 -2.57 -12.61 -6.91
CA ASN A 109 -4.01 -12.53 -7.16
C ASN A 109 -4.38 -11.60 -8.31
N THR A 110 -3.46 -10.72 -8.72
CA THR A 110 -3.64 -9.84 -9.88
C THR A 110 -2.92 -10.36 -11.13
N GLY A 111 -2.37 -11.58 -11.10
CA GLY A 111 -1.63 -12.15 -12.23
C GLY A 111 -0.34 -11.38 -12.54
N GLY A 112 0.32 -10.87 -11.52
CA GLY A 112 1.55 -10.08 -11.63
C GLY A 112 1.34 -8.64 -12.08
N GLN A 113 0.12 -8.10 -11.93
CA GLN A 113 -0.19 -6.77 -12.48
C GLN A 113 -0.09 -5.64 -11.47
N VAL A 114 -0.37 -5.89 -10.19
CA VAL A 114 -0.52 -4.82 -9.18
C VAL A 114 0.01 -5.25 -7.83
N TYR A 115 0.74 -4.36 -7.16
CA TYR A 115 1.02 -4.45 -5.73
C TYR A 115 1.19 -3.06 -5.11
N ILE A 116 1.11 -3.00 -3.78
CA ILE A 116 1.18 -1.75 -3.01
C ILE A 116 2.56 -1.62 -2.34
N LEU A 117 3.14 -0.43 -2.45
CA LEU A 117 4.32 0.04 -1.72
C LEU A 117 3.92 1.17 -0.76
N ASP A 118 4.93 1.74 -0.12
CA ASP A 118 4.80 2.93 0.73
C ASP A 118 3.82 2.74 1.89
N TYR A 119 3.90 1.57 2.54
CA TYR A 119 3.09 1.32 3.72
C TYR A 119 3.59 2.17 4.89
N GLN A 120 2.78 3.12 5.34
CA GLN A 120 3.10 4.01 6.45
C GLN A 120 1.87 4.30 7.31
N GLY A 121 2.07 4.48 8.61
CA GLY A 121 0.98 4.68 9.58
C GLY A 121 1.32 4.09 10.94
N ILE A 122 0.33 3.55 11.64
CA ILE A 122 0.53 2.77 12.86
C ILE A 122 0.32 1.28 12.58
N THR A 123 0.54 0.43 13.60
CA THR A 123 0.52 -1.04 13.46
C THR A 123 -0.85 -1.63 13.08
N THR A 124 -1.91 -0.83 13.09
CA THR A 124 -3.29 -1.22 12.75
C THR A 124 -3.92 -0.40 11.63
N LEU A 125 -3.39 0.78 11.32
CA LEU A 125 -4.01 1.75 10.42
C LEU A 125 -2.96 2.47 9.58
N LEU A 126 -3.11 2.43 8.26
CA LEU A 126 -2.17 2.93 7.27
C LEU A 126 -2.74 4.09 6.45
N SER A 127 -1.89 4.99 5.99
CA SER A 127 -2.23 6.14 5.14
C SER A 127 -1.39 6.16 3.88
N ASP A 128 -1.84 6.93 2.90
CA ASP A 128 -1.05 7.38 1.74
C ASP A 128 -0.23 6.26 1.06
N PRO A 129 -0.88 5.17 0.59
CA PRO A 129 -0.19 4.11 -0.11
C PRO A 129 0.26 4.54 -1.50
N LYS A 130 1.24 3.81 -2.01
CA LYS A 130 1.65 3.91 -3.42
C LYS A 130 1.30 2.63 -4.17
N ILE A 131 0.51 2.74 -5.22
CA ILE A 131 0.15 1.60 -6.07
C ILE A 131 1.10 1.54 -7.27
N LEU A 132 1.69 0.36 -7.51
CA LEU A 132 2.44 0.08 -8.73
C LEU A 132 1.63 -0.83 -9.63
N THR A 133 1.61 -0.52 -10.94
CA THR A 133 0.93 -1.35 -11.94
C THR A 133 1.82 -1.70 -13.12
N HIS A 134 1.59 -2.86 -13.71
CA HIS A 134 2.19 -3.26 -14.98
C HIS A 134 1.76 -2.31 -16.11
N LEU A 135 2.57 -2.20 -17.17
CA LEU A 135 2.25 -1.36 -18.34
C LEU A 135 0.97 -1.82 -19.06
N ASP A 136 0.60 -3.08 -18.96
CA ASP A 136 -0.59 -3.58 -19.65
C ASP A 136 -1.90 -3.16 -18.96
N VAL A 137 -1.82 -2.69 -17.71
CA VAL A 137 -2.99 -2.18 -17.00
C VAL A 137 -3.46 -0.89 -17.68
N ASN A 138 -4.76 -0.82 -17.99
CA ASN A 138 -5.40 0.30 -18.69
C ASN A 138 -4.68 0.72 -19.99
N LYS A 139 -4.24 -0.27 -20.78
CA LYS A 139 -3.63 -0.05 -22.10
C LYS A 139 -2.41 0.88 -22.06
N GLY A 140 -1.61 0.82 -20.99
CA GLY A 140 -0.40 1.64 -20.85
C GLY A 140 -0.65 3.09 -20.46
N GLN A 141 -1.90 3.48 -20.17
CA GLN A 141 -2.16 4.81 -19.62
C GLN A 141 -1.67 4.88 -18.18
N LYS A 142 -1.04 6.01 -17.82
CA LYS A 142 -0.62 6.29 -16.44
C LYS A 142 -1.84 6.28 -15.52
N LEU A 143 -1.93 5.24 -14.69
CA LEU A 143 -2.84 5.17 -13.56
C LEU A 143 -2.06 5.44 -12.26
N PHE A 144 -2.76 5.95 -11.24
CA PHE A 144 -2.18 6.16 -9.90
C PHE A 144 -1.01 7.16 -9.85
N SER A 145 -1.07 8.17 -10.71
CA SER A 145 -0.20 9.36 -10.70
C SER A 145 1.30 9.04 -10.93
N GLU A 146 2.18 9.99 -10.61
CA GLU A 146 3.62 9.92 -10.93
C GLU A 146 4.39 8.87 -10.14
N GLY A 147 3.82 8.40 -9.02
CA GLY A 147 4.42 7.33 -8.23
C GLY A 147 4.50 6.00 -8.98
N ASN A 148 3.62 5.77 -9.95
CA ASN A 148 3.56 4.51 -10.67
C ASN A 148 4.67 4.39 -11.72
N TYR A 149 5.70 3.57 -11.45
CA TYR A 149 6.73 3.21 -12.41
C TYR A 149 6.68 1.70 -12.70
N ALA A 150 6.27 1.35 -13.91
CA ALA A 150 5.96 -0.04 -14.26
C ALA A 150 7.15 -1.02 -14.19
N LYS A 151 8.39 -0.50 -14.21
CA LYS A 151 9.60 -1.32 -14.00
C LYS A 151 9.58 -2.04 -12.63
N GLY A 152 8.93 -1.47 -11.62
CA GLY A 152 8.83 -2.09 -10.30
C GLY A 152 8.03 -3.40 -10.32
N VAL A 153 6.93 -3.46 -11.08
CA VAL A 153 6.09 -4.67 -11.19
C VAL A 153 6.82 -5.81 -11.92
N ALA A 154 7.54 -5.49 -12.99
CA ALA A 154 8.35 -6.49 -13.71
C ALA A 154 9.55 -7.00 -12.89
N ALA A 155 10.03 -6.22 -11.92
CA ALA A 155 11.14 -6.60 -11.05
C ALA A 155 10.70 -7.31 -9.77
N PHE A 156 9.40 -7.33 -9.45
CA PHE A 156 8.89 -7.79 -8.16
C PHE A 156 9.36 -9.20 -7.79
N GLU A 157 9.27 -10.19 -8.68
CA GLU A 157 9.71 -11.56 -8.39
C GLU A 157 11.21 -11.68 -8.07
N LYS A 158 12.02 -10.72 -8.54
CA LYS A 158 13.47 -10.67 -8.29
C LYS A 158 13.81 -9.91 -7.01
N GLU A 159 13.06 -8.85 -6.73
CA GLU A 159 13.30 -7.94 -5.61
C GLU A 159 12.60 -8.38 -4.32
N HIS A 160 11.46 -9.07 -4.42
CA HIS A 160 10.71 -9.56 -3.28
C HIS A 160 11.43 -10.74 -2.60
N ILE A 161 11.76 -10.57 -1.32
CA ILE A 161 12.33 -11.63 -0.48
C ILE A 161 11.23 -12.24 0.37
N CYS A 162 10.90 -13.51 0.11
CA CYS A 162 9.89 -14.23 0.87
C CYS A 162 10.25 -14.36 2.36
N ASN A 163 9.33 -13.93 3.23
CA ASN A 163 9.45 -14.05 4.69
C ASN A 163 8.64 -15.23 5.24
N LYS A 164 8.53 -15.32 6.58
CA LYS A 164 7.82 -16.42 7.27
C LYS A 164 6.36 -16.59 6.83
N TYR A 165 5.66 -15.50 6.50
CA TYR A 165 4.28 -15.55 6.03
C TYR A 165 4.24 -16.13 4.62
N CYS A 166 5.05 -15.60 3.69
CA CYS A 166 5.12 -16.11 2.30
C CYS A 166 5.47 -17.61 2.22
N LYS A 167 6.29 -18.08 3.16
CA LYS A 167 6.80 -19.46 3.20
C LYS A 167 5.85 -20.45 3.88
N TRP A 168 4.77 -20.00 4.50
CA TRP A 168 3.84 -20.91 5.16
C TRP A 168 3.02 -21.68 4.11
N PRO A 169 3.08 -23.02 4.07
CA PRO A 169 2.47 -23.81 2.99
C PRO A 169 0.94 -23.62 2.86
N GLY A 170 0.25 -23.28 3.96
CA GLY A 170 -1.19 -23.06 3.95
C GLY A 170 -1.64 -21.90 3.06
N PHE A 171 -0.77 -20.92 2.77
CA PHE A 171 -1.08 -19.83 1.83
C PHE A 171 -0.88 -20.21 0.36
N GLN A 172 -0.29 -21.38 0.06
CA GLN A 172 -0.13 -21.90 -1.30
C GLN A 172 0.52 -20.90 -2.27
N LEU A 173 1.50 -20.13 -1.79
CA LEU A 173 2.23 -19.15 -2.60
C LEU A 173 3.51 -19.76 -3.17
N ASP A 174 3.80 -19.43 -4.42
CA ASP A 174 5.11 -19.70 -5.01
C ASP A 174 6.18 -18.87 -4.30
N THR A 175 7.36 -19.43 -4.05
CA THR A 175 8.43 -18.70 -3.36
C THR A 175 9.31 -17.94 -4.35
N PHE A 176 9.44 -16.63 -4.13
CA PHE A 176 10.38 -15.75 -4.82
C PHE A 176 11.68 -15.55 -4.03
N GLY A 177 12.77 -15.13 -4.71
CA GLY A 177 14.03 -14.75 -4.07
C GLY A 177 15.10 -15.85 -3.91
N GLY A 178 15.07 -16.92 -4.72
CA GLY A 178 16.05 -18.03 -4.70
C GLY A 178 17.40 -17.74 -5.36
N GLY A 179 17.95 -16.53 -5.22
CA GLY A 179 19.12 -16.06 -5.97
C GLY A 179 20.32 -15.63 -5.13
N LYS A 180 20.91 -16.58 -4.38
CA LYS A 180 22.38 -16.72 -4.17
C LYS A 180 22.62 -18.03 -3.38
N SER A 181 22.89 -19.10 -4.11
CA SER A 181 23.73 -20.17 -3.54
C SER A 181 25.04 -19.52 -3.13
N LEU A 182 25.34 -19.54 -1.83
CA LEU A 182 26.67 -19.18 -1.34
C LEU A 182 27.62 -20.24 -1.91
N GLY A 183 28.23 -19.90 -3.05
CA GLY A 183 29.30 -20.70 -3.63
C GLY A 183 30.43 -20.77 -2.62
N THR A 184 30.75 -22.01 -2.24
CA THR A 184 31.96 -22.35 -1.51
C THR A 184 33.18 -21.74 -2.20
N ALA A 185 33.95 -20.96 -1.46
CA ALA A 185 35.38 -20.74 -1.68
C ALA A 185 36.06 -20.85 -0.32
#